data_AF-A0A915L3U8-F1
#
_entry.id   AF-A0A915L3U8-F1
#
_cell.length_a   1.000
_cell.length_b   1.000
_cell.length_c   1.000
_cell.angle_alpha   90.00
_cell.angle_beta   90.00
_cell.angle_gamma   90.00
#
_symmetry.space_group_name_H-M   'P 1'
#
loop_
_entity.id
_entity.type
_entity.pdbx_description
1 polymer ?
#
loop_
_entity_poly.entity_id
_entity_poly.type
_entity_poly.pdbx_seq_one_letter_code
_entity_poly.pdbx_strand_id
1 'polypeptide(L)'
;MIISSYSKLIVRFPASILICGIVTSFAITILTVAFVEWPDLSDPTAGFNTSGTEISDKLATFRYLQANIGPGKYFHQFPNESLVEKISGADE
;
A
#
# COMPACT_ATOMS: atom_id res chain seq x y z
N MET A 1 -12.77 0.85 -42.59
CA MET A 1 -13.07 2.27 -42.88
C MET A 1 -12.66 3.25 -41.77
N ILE A 2 -12.24 2.77 -40.59
CA ILE A 2 -11.95 3.62 -39.42
C ILE A 2 -10.58 4.34 -39.54
N ILE A 3 -9.55 3.65 -40.03
CA ILE A 3 -8.18 4.18 -40.22
C ILE A 3 -8.14 5.41 -41.14
N SER A 4 -8.92 5.41 -42.22
CA SER A 4 -8.97 6.56 -43.14
C SER A 4 -9.57 7.81 -42.48
N SER A 5 -10.46 7.64 -41.52
CA SER A 5 -11.09 8.74 -40.79
C SER A 5 -10.15 9.35 -39.73
N TYR A 6 -9.37 8.51 -39.02
CA TYR A 6 -8.34 8.97 -38.09
C TYR A 6 -7.22 9.75 -38.80
N SER A 7 -6.73 9.24 -39.93
CA SER A 7 -5.71 9.93 -40.73
C SER A 7 -6.20 11.29 -41.21
N LYS A 8 -7.45 11.38 -41.70
CA LYS A 8 -8.07 12.66 -42.09
C LYS A 8 -8.20 13.63 -40.92
N LEU A 9 -8.53 13.15 -39.72
CA LEU A 9 -8.69 13.98 -38.53
C LEU A 9 -7.35 14.59 -38.10
N ILE A 10 -6.27 13.78 -38.12
CA ILE A 10 -4.92 14.21 -37.76
C ILE A 10 -4.42 15.28 -38.73
N VAL A 11 -4.63 15.08 -40.04
CA VAL A 11 -4.21 16.03 -41.06
C VAL A 11 -5.05 17.31 -41.01
N ARG A 12 -6.33 17.22 -40.65
CA ARG A 12 -7.24 18.37 -40.63
C ARG A 12 -7.07 19.25 -39.39
N PHE A 13 -6.76 18.68 -38.23
CA PHE A 13 -6.62 19.41 -36.97
C PHE A 13 -5.41 18.96 -36.13
N PRO A 14 -4.18 19.08 -36.67
CA PRO A 14 -2.98 18.59 -35.99
C PRO A 14 -2.73 19.32 -34.66
N ALA A 15 -2.90 20.65 -34.64
CA ALA A 15 -2.66 21.46 -33.46
C ALA A 15 -3.64 21.15 -32.31
N SER A 16 -4.92 20.95 -32.62
CA SER A 16 -5.95 20.66 -31.61
C SER A 16 -5.71 19.31 -30.93
N ILE A 17 -5.27 18.30 -31.68
CA ILE A 17 -4.94 16.98 -31.14
C ILE A 17 -3.70 17.07 -30.25
N LEU A 18 -2.69 17.83 -30.68
CA LEU A 18 -1.48 18.09 -29.89
C LEU A 18 -1.82 18.76 -28.56
N ILE A 19 -2.62 19.82 -28.58
CA ILE A 19 -3.05 20.54 -27.38
C ILE A 19 -3.85 19.61 -26.46
N CYS A 20 -4.78 18.83 -27.01
CA CYS A 20 -5.56 17.87 -26.23
C CYS A 20 -4.66 16.82 -25.55
N GLY A 21 -3.67 16.30 -26.28
CA GLY A 21 -2.68 15.36 -25.73
C GLY A 21 -1.85 15.97 -24.60
N ILE A 22 -1.37 17.20 -24.78
CA ILE A 22 -0.59 17.93 -23.77
C ILE A 22 -1.43 18.21 -22.53
N VAL A 23 -2.67 18.67 -22.69
CA VAL A 23 -3.56 18.95 -21.56
C VAL A 23 -3.86 17.66 -20.79
N THR A 24 -4.13 16.57 -21.50
CA THR A 24 -4.44 15.28 -20.89
C THR A 24 -3.23 14.72 -20.14
N SER A 25 -2.03 14.73 -20.74
CA SER A 25 -0.82 14.26 -20.08
C SER A 25 -0.48 15.12 -18.86
N PHE A 26 -0.58 16.43 -18.98
CA PHE A 26 -0.31 17.36 -17.90
C PHE A 26 -1.29 17.19 -16.73
N ALA A 27 -2.57 17.02 -17.02
CA ALA A 27 -3.59 16.74 -16.00
C ALA A 27 -3.29 15.43 -15.24
N ILE A 28 -2.94 14.37 -15.96
CA ILE A 28 -2.57 13.09 -15.35
C ILE A 28 -1.30 13.24 -14.51
N THR A 29 -0.27 13.90 -15.02
CA THR A 29 0.98 14.12 -14.28
C THR A 29 0.72 14.89 -12.99
N ILE A 30 -0.03 16.00 -13.03
CA ILE A 30 -0.40 16.75 -11.83
C ILE A 30 -1.16 15.86 -10.85
N LEU A 31 -2.14 15.10 -11.34
CA LEU A 31 -2.94 14.23 -10.50
C LEU A 31 -2.05 13.17 -9.81
N THR A 32 -1.14 12.55 -10.54
CA THR A 32 -0.22 11.56 -9.95
C THR A 32 0.72 12.18 -8.94
N VAL A 33 1.28 13.36 -9.21
CA VAL A 33 2.25 14.01 -8.31
C VAL A 33 1.59 14.59 -7.06
N ALA A 34 0.35 15.07 -7.18
CA ALA A 34 -0.37 15.69 -6.07
C ALA A 34 -0.99 14.67 -5.11
N PHE A 35 -1.39 13.50 -5.60
CA PHE A 35 -2.12 12.50 -4.81
C PHE A 35 -1.29 11.27 -4.42
N VAL A 36 -0.13 11.05 -5.04
CA VAL A 36 0.76 9.93 -4.69
C VAL A 36 1.90 10.46 -3.82
N GLU A 37 2.03 9.92 -2.62
CA GLU A 37 3.19 10.15 -1.77
C GLU A 37 4.46 9.71 -2.51
N TRP A 38 5.51 10.52 -2.40
CA TRP A 38 6.76 10.22 -3.08
C TRP A 38 7.33 8.91 -2.55
N PRO A 39 7.83 8.02 -3.43
CA PRO A 39 8.33 6.72 -2.99
C PRO A 39 9.53 6.93 -2.06
N ASP A 40 9.47 6.32 -0.88
CA ASP A 40 10.60 6.30 0.04
C ASP A 40 11.65 5.29 -0.46
N LEU A 41 12.85 5.79 -0.74
CA LEU A 41 13.98 4.99 -1.23
C LEU A 41 15.06 4.82 -0.16
N SER A 42 14.75 5.10 1.10
CA SER A 42 15.71 5.03 2.21
C SER A 42 16.20 3.61 2.50
N ASP A 43 15.36 2.60 2.28
CA ASP A 43 15.73 1.19 2.47
C ASP A 43 15.98 0.49 1.11
N PRO A 44 17.25 0.23 0.74
CA PRO A 44 17.58 -0.44 -0.51
C PRO A 44 17.18 -1.93 -0.50
N THR A 45 16.84 -2.49 0.67
CA THR A 45 16.39 -3.87 0.81
C THR A 45 14.86 -4.01 0.85
N ALA A 46 14.13 -2.88 0.79
CA ALA A 46 12.68 -2.89 0.67
C ALA A 46 12.26 -3.56 -0.65
N GLY A 47 11.44 -4.61 -0.56
CA GLY A 47 10.95 -5.38 -1.72
C GLY A 47 11.66 -6.73 -1.95
N PHE A 48 12.72 -7.04 -1.22
CA PHE A 48 13.39 -8.35 -1.32
C PHE A 48 12.70 -9.48 -0.54
N ASN A 49 11.61 -9.18 0.18
CA ASN A 49 10.87 -10.22 0.91
C ASN A 49 10.09 -11.12 -0.06
N THR A 50 10.15 -12.44 0.14
CA THR A 50 9.51 -13.44 -0.71
C THR A 50 8.02 -13.59 -0.39
N SER A 51 7.25 -12.54 -0.67
CA SER A 51 5.80 -12.49 -0.40
C SER A 51 5.05 -13.63 -1.08
N GLY A 52 4.06 -14.21 -0.39
CA GLY A 52 3.23 -15.31 -0.93
C GLY A 52 3.85 -16.70 -0.86
N THR A 53 4.95 -16.87 -0.12
CA THR A 53 5.53 -18.18 0.20
C THR A 53 5.16 -18.61 1.61
N GLU A 54 5.04 -19.92 1.88
CA GLU A 54 4.74 -20.44 3.22
C GLU A 54 5.74 -19.94 4.29
N ILE A 55 7.02 -19.79 3.89
CA ILE A 55 8.08 -19.26 4.75
C ILE A 55 7.80 -17.79 5.11
N SER A 56 7.35 -16.99 4.14
CA SER A 56 6.99 -15.59 4.36
C SER A 56 5.80 -15.45 5.30
N ASP A 57 4.79 -16.30 5.18
CA ASP A 57 3.63 -16.30 6.07
C ASP A 57 4.02 -16.65 7.51
N LYS A 58 4.87 -17.66 7.69
CA LYS A 58 5.41 -18.03 9.00
C LYS A 58 6.27 -16.91 9.58
N LEU A 59 7.12 -16.28 8.77
CA LEU A 59 7.97 -15.17 9.19
C LEU A 59 7.14 -13.93 9.56
N ALA A 60 6.09 -13.61 8.81
CA ALA A 60 5.17 -12.52 9.11
C ALA A 60 4.41 -12.78 10.42
N THR A 61 3.91 -13.99 10.61
CA THR A 61 3.25 -14.41 11.86
C THR A 61 4.19 -14.31 13.05
N PHE A 62 5.43 -14.78 12.91
CA PHE A 62 6.44 -14.68 13.96
C PHE A 62 6.77 -13.23 14.32
N ARG A 63 6.97 -12.35 13.32
CA ARG A 63 7.21 -10.92 13.55
C ARG A 63 6.03 -10.25 14.24
N TYR A 64 4.81 -10.59 13.86
CA TYR A 64 3.60 -10.08 14.49
C TYR A 64 3.50 -10.52 15.96
N LEU A 65 3.79 -11.79 16.27
CA LEU A 65 3.83 -12.27 17.65
C LEU A 65 4.91 -11.56 18.46
N GLN A 66 6.13 -11.45 17.93
CA GLN A 66 7.22 -10.74 18.59
C GLN A 66 6.86 -9.26 18.88
N ALA A 67 6.17 -8.60 17.95
CA ALA A 67 5.73 -7.22 18.12
C ALA A 67 4.65 -7.07 19.20
N ASN A 68 3.89 -8.11 19.52
CA ASN A 68 2.78 -8.10 20.47
C ASN A 68 3.08 -8.78 21.81
N ILE A 69 4.31 -9.25 22.02
CA ILE A 69 4.77 -9.81 23.30
C ILE A 69 5.44 -8.69 24.12
N GLY A 70 5.08 -8.58 25.40
CA GLY A 70 5.72 -7.67 26.36
C GLY A 70 4.76 -7.08 27.39
N PRO A 71 5.29 -6.36 28.40
CA PRO A 71 4.47 -5.68 29.39
C PRO A 71 3.63 -4.58 28.70
N GLY A 72 2.31 -4.57 28.95
CA GLY A 72 1.36 -3.66 28.29
C GLY A 72 0.88 -4.07 26.90
N LYS A 73 1.24 -5.26 26.40
CA LYS A 73 0.78 -5.81 25.11
C LYS A 73 -0.09 -7.05 25.31
N TYR A 74 -0.75 -7.51 24.24
CA TYR A 74 -1.76 -8.57 24.29
C TYR A 74 -1.25 -9.92 24.81
N PHE A 75 0.00 -10.28 24.53
CA PHE A 75 0.57 -11.56 24.92
C PHE A 75 1.61 -11.37 26.03
N HIS A 76 1.31 -11.93 27.20
CA HIS A 76 2.21 -11.95 28.34
C HIS A 76 2.84 -13.33 28.50
N GLN A 77 4.14 -13.33 28.79
CA GLN A 77 4.93 -14.56 28.98
C GLN A 77 4.55 -15.34 30.24
N PHE A 78 3.95 -14.65 31.21
CA PHE A 78 3.50 -15.23 32.47
C PHE A 78 2.04 -14.82 32.70
N PRO A 79 1.21 -15.68 33.31
CA PRO A 79 -0.14 -15.29 33.71
C PRO A 79 -0.05 -14.10 34.66
N ASN A 80 -0.61 -12.95 34.27
CA ASN A 80 -0.75 -11.82 35.16
C ASN A 80 -1.79 -12.18 36.22
N GLU A 81 -1.36 -12.41 37.45
CA GLU A 81 -2.24 -12.71 38.59
C GLU A 81 -3.32 -11.64 38.78
N SER A 82 -3.02 -10.38 38.41
CA SER A 82 -3.96 -9.25 38.46
C SER A 82 -5.09 -9.28 37.41
N LEU A 83 -4.97 -10.08 36.35
CA LEU A 83 -6.06 -10.33 35.39
C LEU A 83 -6.92 -11.52 35.82
N VAL A 84 -6.35 -12.50 36.53
CA VAL A 84 -7.08 -13.64 37.08
C VAL A 84 -8.03 -13.19 38.19
N GLU A 85 -7.60 -12.27 39.05
CA GLU A 85 -8.45 -11.68 40.09
C GLU A 85 -9.59 -10.82 39.51
N LYS A 86 -9.33 -10.06 38.44
CA LYS A 86 -10.35 -9.24 37.75
C LYS A 86 -11.42 -10.05 37.03
N ILE A 87 -11.08 -11.24 36.53
CA ILE A 87 -12.04 -12.15 35.91
C ILE A 87 -12.82 -12.92 36.99
N SER A 88 -12.19 -13.23 38.13
CA SER A 88 -12.84 -13.88 39.28
C SER A 88 -13.76 -12.95 40.08
N GLY A 89 -13.53 -11.64 40.08
CA GLY A 89 -14.36 -10.64 40.79
C GLY A 89 -15.47 -10.01 39.93
N ALA A 90 -15.71 -10.51 38.71
CA ALA A 90 -16.77 -10.04 37.82
C ALA A 90 -18.05 -10.90 37.88
N ASP A 91 -18.04 -11.96 38.70
CA ASP A 91 -19.16 -12.88 38.96
C ASP A 91 -19.75 -12.70 40.37
N GLU A 92 -19.59 -11.52 41.01
CA GLU A 92 -20.31 -11.13 42.23
C GLU A 92 -21.12 -9.84 42.02
#